data_AF-A0A9W6NES8-F1
#
_entry.id   AF-A0A9W6NES8-F1
#
_cell.length_a   1.000
_cell.length_b   1.000
_cell.length_c   1.000
_cell.angle_alpha   90.00
_cell.angle_beta   90.00
_cell.angle_gamma   90.00
#
_symmetry.space_group_name_H-M   'P 1'
#
loop_
_entity.id
_entity.type
_entity.pdbx_description
1 polymer ?
#
loop_
_entity_poly.entity_id
_entity_poly.type
_entity_poly.pdbx_seq_one_letter_code
_entity_poly.pdbx_strand_id
1 'polypeptide(L)' 'MSLPANEAADHGNRLSISGLALEAIADLLGLDGSEHHLSGAQVYGLACAVHAIGTSIRDQGTALCESADSGTV' A
#
# COMPACT_ATOMS: atom_id res chain seq x y z
N MET A 1 -3.09 21.10 -23.27
CA MET A 1 -3.41 20.85 -21.85
C MET A 1 -3.63 19.36 -21.71
N SER A 2 -2.55 18.63 -21.41
CA SER A 2 -2.55 17.18 -21.22
C SER A 2 -1.98 16.96 -19.83
N LEU A 3 -2.65 16.18 -18.98
CA LEU A 3 -2.10 15.12 -18.11
C LEU A 3 -3.10 14.64 -17.01
N PRO A 4 -4.37 14.28 -17.34
CA PRO A 4 -5.16 13.42 -16.44
C PRO A 4 -4.50 12.04 -16.22
N ALA A 5 -3.82 11.53 -17.25
CA ALA A 5 -3.17 10.23 -17.23
C ALA A 5 -1.98 10.12 -16.25
N ASN A 6 -1.39 11.24 -15.79
CA ASN A 6 -0.22 11.20 -14.90
C ASN A 6 -0.61 10.92 -13.44
N GLU A 7 -1.71 11.54 -12.98
CA GLU A 7 -2.18 11.36 -11.59
C GLU A 7 -2.77 9.98 -11.37
N ALA A 8 -3.55 9.48 -12.33
CA ALA A 8 -4.04 8.10 -12.31
C ALA A 8 -2.89 7.08 -12.34
N ALA A 9 -1.83 7.34 -13.14
CA ALA A 9 -0.65 6.49 -13.18
C ALA A 9 0.15 6.54 -11.87
N ASP A 10 0.31 7.71 -11.24
CA ASP A 10 0.99 7.85 -9.96
C ASP A 10 0.24 7.13 -8.84
N HIS A 11 -1.09 7.31 -8.76
CA HIS A 11 -1.93 6.56 -7.82
C HIS A 11 -1.86 5.05 -8.05
N GLY A 12 -1.95 4.60 -9.29
CA GLY A 12 -1.78 3.18 -9.64
C GLY A 12 -0.43 2.64 -9.19
N ASN A 13 0.66 3.37 -9.46
CA ASN A 13 2.01 2.97 -9.08
C ASN A 13 2.17 2.87 -7.55
N ARG A 14 1.65 3.86 -6.80
CA ARG A 14 1.69 3.85 -5.33
C ARG A 14 0.88 2.70 -4.72
N LEU A 15 -0.31 2.41 -5.27
CA LEU A 15 -1.12 1.28 -4.84
C LEU A 15 -0.44 -0.06 -5.14
N SER A 16 0.18 -0.21 -6.33
CA SER A 16 0.96 -1.40 -6.67
C SER A 16 2.16 -1.60 -5.74
N ILE A 17 2.92 -0.55 -5.45
CA ILE A 17 4.04 -0.61 -4.50
C ILE A 17 3.55 -0.98 -3.10
N SER A 18 2.41 -0.45 -2.68
CA SER A 18 1.80 -0.78 -1.38
C SER A 18 1.39 -2.26 -1.32
N GLY A 19 0.85 -2.80 -2.41
CA GLY A 19 0.56 -4.23 -2.54
C GLY A 19 1.81 -5.11 -2.42
N LEU A 20 2.87 -4.78 -3.17
CA LEU A 20 4.16 -5.48 -3.10
C LEU A 20 4.76 -5.45 -1.70
N ALA A 21 4.65 -4.32 -0.99
CA ALA A 21 5.10 -4.20 0.39
C ALA A 21 4.30 -5.12 1.34
N LEU A 22 2.99 -5.24 1.15
CA LEU A 22 2.15 -6.15 1.94
C LEU A 22 2.47 -7.62 1.66
N GLU A 23 2.72 -7.98 0.40
CA GLU A 23 3.18 -9.33 0.01
C GLU A 23 4.50 -9.68 0.71
N ALA A 24 5.49 -8.80 0.65
CA ALA A 24 6.77 -9.01 1.33
C ALA A 24 6.63 -9.14 2.85
N ILE A 25 5.73 -8.36 3.47
CA ILE A 25 5.43 -8.51 4.90
C ILE A 25 4.76 -9.86 5.19
N ALA A 26 3.85 -10.31 4.33
CA ALA A 26 3.20 -11.61 4.48
C ALA A 26 4.20 -12.77 4.38
N ASP A 27 5.16 -12.68 3.45
CA ASP A 27 6.26 -13.63 3.33
C ASP A 27 7.10 -13.66 4.62
N LEU A 28 7.49 -12.49 5.17
CA LEU A 28 8.20 -12.41 6.45
C LEU A 28 7.41 -13.02 7.62
N LEU A 29 6.08 -13.01 7.54
CA LEU A 29 5.19 -13.64 8.53
C LEU A 29 4.99 -15.15 8.27
N GLY A 30 5.63 -15.71 7.24
CA GLY A 30 5.65 -17.14 6.93
C GLY A 30 4.65 -17.59 5.86
N LEU A 31 4.08 -16.67 5.07
CA LEU A 31 3.21 -17.04 3.94
C LEU A 31 3.94 -17.90 2.90
N ASP A 32 5.25 -17.67 2.72
CA ASP A 32 6.13 -18.42 1.83
C ASP A 32 6.50 -19.82 2.37
N GLY A 33 6.05 -20.16 3.58
CA GLY A 33 6.37 -21.41 4.27
C GLY A 33 7.76 -21.41 4.92
N SER A 34 8.49 -20.29 4.90
CA SER A 34 9.80 -20.17 5.54
C SER A 34 9.69 -19.71 6.99
N GLU A 35 10.55 -20.23 7.86
CA GLU A 35 10.68 -19.74 9.24
C GLU A 35 11.66 -18.56 9.30
N HIS A 36 11.14 -17.35 9.48
CA HIS A 36 11.97 -16.12 9.53
C HIS A 36 12.46 -15.77 10.95
N HIS A 37 12.15 -16.58 11.96
CA HIS A 37 12.55 -16.44 13.38
C HIS A 37 12.46 -15.00 13.92
N LEU A 38 11.36 -14.31 13.64
CA LEU A 38 11.16 -12.93 14.06
C LEU A 38 11.00 -12.82 15.59
N SER A 39 11.73 -11.88 16.18
CA SER A 39 11.49 -11.46 17.57
C SER A 39 10.15 -10.75 17.71
N GLY A 40 9.59 -10.71 18.92
CA GLY A 40 8.34 -10.00 19.18
C GLY A 40 8.38 -8.51 18.79
N ALA A 41 9.54 -7.85 18.92
CA ALA A 41 9.72 -6.47 18.48
C ALA A 41 9.66 -6.31 16.96
N GLN A 42 10.21 -7.27 16.21
CA GLN A 42 10.12 -7.28 14.73
C GLN A 42 8.68 -7.54 14.27
N VAL A 43 7.97 -8.48 14.91
CA VAL A 43 6.54 -8.72 14.62
C VAL A 43 5.70 -7.47 14.88
N TYR A 44 5.94 -6.78 16.00
CA TYR A 44 5.29 -5.51 16.29
C TYR A 44 5.60 -4.44 15.24
N GLY A 45 6.87 -4.33 14.83
CA GLY A 45 7.29 -3.43 13.75
C GLY A 45 6.59 -3.72 12.42
N LEU A 46 6.43 -5.00 12.06
CA LEU A 46 5.65 -5.40 10.88
C LEU A 46 4.18 -5.03 11.01
N ALA A 47 3.57 -5.20 12.19
CA ALA A 47 2.20 -4.77 12.44
C ALA A 47 2.03 -3.25 12.26
N CYS A 48 2.98 -2.45 12.75
CA CYS A 48 3.00 -1.01 12.50
C CYS A 48 3.15 -0.68 11.01
N ALA A 49 3.99 -1.41 10.28
CA ALA A 49 4.17 -1.22 8.84
C ALA A 49 2.87 -1.53 8.07
N VAL A 50 2.20 -2.65 8.37
CA VAL A 50 0.89 -2.99 7.79
C VAL A 50 -0.14 -1.89 8.09
N HIS A 51 -0.19 -1.39 9.32
CA HIS A 51 -1.12 -0.32 9.68
C HIS A 51 -0.86 0.98 8.90
N ALA A 52 0.40 1.38 8.74
CA ALA A 52 0.79 2.56 7.99
C ALA A 52 0.46 2.42 6.49
N ILE A 53 0.76 1.25 5.90
CA ILE A 53 0.43 0.96 4.50
C ILE A 53 -1.08 0.97 4.30
N GLY A 54 -1.85 0.32 5.18
CA GLY A 54 -3.32 0.29 5.10
C GLY A 54 -3.94 1.69 5.23
N THR A 55 -3.38 2.55 6.08
CA THR A 55 -3.82 3.95 6.19
C THR A 55 -3.53 4.71 4.89
N SER A 56 -2.32 4.56 4.34
CA SER A 56 -1.95 5.18 3.06
C SER A 56 -2.84 4.73 1.90
N ILE A 57 -3.15 3.44 1.78
CA ILE A 57 -4.05 2.91 0.75
C ILE A 57 -5.44 3.53 0.88
N ARG A 58 -5.96 3.61 2.11
CA ARG A 58 -7.28 4.19 2.38
C ARG A 58 -7.33 5.67 1.99
N ASP A 59 -6.33 6.45 2.38
CA ASP A 59 -6.27 7.88 2.07
C ASP A 59 -6.16 8.13 0.55
N GLN A 60 -5.36 7.33 -0.15
CA GLN A 60 -5.27 7.37 -1.61
C GLN A 60 -6.59 6.97 -2.28
N GLY A 61 -7.28 5.96 -1.75
CA GLY A 61 -8.60 5.55 -2.24
C GLY A 61 -9.64 6.66 -2.08
N THR A 62 -9.66 7.34 -0.93
CA THR A 62 -10.54 8.51 -0.71
C THR A 62 -10.22 9.64 -1.70
N ALA A 63 -8.94 9.98 -1.88
CA ALA A 63 -8.52 11.01 -2.84
C ALA A 63 -8.93 10.67 -4.28
N LEU A 64 -8.84 9.40 -4.68
CA LEU A 64 -9.29 8.94 -6.00
C LEU A 64 -10.81 9.11 -6.18
N CYS A 65 -11.61 8.77 -5.17
CA CYS A 65 -13.06 8.99 -5.21
C CYS A 65 -13.39 10.48 -5.33
N GLU A 66 -12.75 11.33 -4.53
CA GLU A 66 -12.96 12.79 -4.57
C GLU A 66 -12.59 13.40 -5.93
N SER A 67 -11.47 12.98 -6.52
CA SER A 67 -11.06 13.40 -7.86
C SER A 67 -12.04 12.95 -8.94
N ALA A 68 -12.56 11.72 -8.83
CA ALA A 68 -13.55 11.19 -9.76
C ALA A 68 -14.88 11.97 -9.68
N ASP A 69 -15.34 12.27 -8.47
CA ASP A 69 -16.57 13.05 -8.24
C ASP A 69 -16.43 14.50 -8.72
N SER A 70 -15.21 15.05 -8.68
CA SER A 70 -14.92 16.42 -9.11
C SER A 70 -14.70 16.57 -10.62
N GLY A 71 -14.65 15.45 -11.38
CA GLY A 71 -14.42 15.46 -12.83
C GLY A 71 -13.01 15.89 -13.25
N THR A 72 -12.03 15.79 -12.35
CA THR A 72 -10.62 16.16 -12.58
C THR A 72 -9.74 14.98 -13.00
N VAL A 73 -10.32 13.79 -13.20
CA VAL A 73 -9.63 12.57 -13.66
C VAL A 73 -9.53 12.51 -15.18
#